data_AF-A0AAV2PUT2-F1
#
_entry.id   AF-A0AAV2PUT2-F1
#
_cell.length_a   1.000
_cell.length_b   1.000
_cell.length_c   1.000
_cell.angle_alpha   90.00
_cell.angle_beta   90.00
_cell.angle_gamma   90.00
#
_symmetry.space_group_name_H-M   'P 1'
#
loop_
_entity.id
_entity.type
_entity.pdbx_description
1 polymer ?
#
loop_
_entity_poly.entity_id
_entity_poly.type
_entity_poly.pdbx_seq_one_letter_code
_entity_poly.pdbx_strand_id
1 'polypeptide(L)'
;GYWLGDLGWGGVKPDGSITGMIGKVARREVHLAIDDISISASREEVVDFSDQYIQIPMSMITPSRKQMPRTFVVFQAFPPEVWALILFSILLSGVTWWIVSYYGNKADLDGAHNPGLTRLLFNIFR
;
A
#
# COMPACT_ATOMS: atom_id res chain seq x y z
N GLY A 1 18.01 32.63 -1.49
CA GLY A 1 18.56 31.70 -0.48
C GLY A 1 19.98 31.39 -0.89
N TYR A 2 20.96 31.84 -0.11
CA TYR A 2 22.35 32.06 -0.52
C TYR A 2 23.30 31.00 0.06
N TRP A 3 22.96 29.72 -0.10
CA TRP A 3 23.69 28.63 0.56
C TRP A 3 24.04 27.59 -0.52
N LEU A 4 25.27 27.32 -0.95
CA LEU A 4 26.60 27.72 -0.52
C LEU A 4 27.45 27.94 -1.80
N GLY A 5 27.81 29.18 -2.14
CA GLY A 5 28.47 29.49 -3.42
C GLY A 5 29.78 28.74 -3.70
N ASP A 6 30.49 28.33 -2.64
CA ASP A 6 31.86 27.80 -2.70
C ASP A 6 32.03 26.39 -2.12
N LEU A 7 30.96 25.84 -1.52
CA LEU A 7 30.92 24.51 -0.89
C LEU A 7 29.94 23.55 -1.59
N GLY A 8 29.18 24.03 -2.57
CA GLY A 8 28.42 23.19 -3.48
C GLY A 8 29.23 22.76 -4.69
N TRP A 9 28.69 21.80 -5.45
CA TRP A 9 29.26 21.29 -6.71
C TRP A 9 29.73 22.37 -7.67
N GLY A 10 28.94 23.44 -7.80
CA GLY A 10 29.20 24.50 -8.77
C GLY A 10 28.37 24.38 -10.05
N GLY A 11 28.16 25.52 -10.70
CA GLY A 11 27.41 25.63 -11.95
C GLY A 11 27.86 26.84 -12.75
N VAL A 12 27.56 26.82 -14.04
CA VAL A 12 27.79 27.95 -14.95
C VAL A 12 26.75 29.02 -14.67
N LYS A 13 27.20 30.21 -14.30
CA LYS A 13 26.34 31.39 -14.14
C LYS A 13 26.04 32.02 -15.51
N PRO A 14 24.98 32.85 -15.62
CA PRO A 14 24.66 33.57 -16.86
C PRO A 14 25.76 34.50 -17.37
N ASP A 15 26.72 34.86 -16.51
CA ASP A 15 27.89 35.69 -16.83
C ASP A 15 29.07 34.86 -17.39
N GLY A 16 28.90 33.55 -17.56
CA GLY A 16 29.95 32.62 -18.01
C GLY A 16 30.96 32.24 -16.91
N SER A 17 30.84 32.80 -15.71
CA SER A 17 31.68 32.42 -14.58
C SER A 17 31.18 31.14 -13.91
N ILE A 18 32.10 30.33 -13.40
CA ILE A 18 31.77 29.06 -12.72
C ILE A 18 32.02 29.20 -11.22
N THR A 19 31.02 28.80 -10.44
CA THR A 19 31.09 28.76 -8.97
C THR A 19 31.36 27.36 -8.43
N GLY A 20 31.48 27.23 -7.11
CA GLY A 20 31.66 25.94 -6.43
C GLY A 20 33.02 25.30 -6.69
N MET A 21 33.10 23.98 -6.43
CA MET A 21 34.33 23.20 -6.55
C MET A 21 34.90 23.22 -7.97
N ILE A 22 34.04 23.17 -8.99
CA ILE A 22 34.44 23.21 -10.41
C ILE A 22 35.10 24.56 -10.74
N GLY A 23 34.56 25.67 -10.23
CA GLY A 23 35.11 27.00 -10.44
C GLY A 23 36.49 27.20 -9.82
N LYS A 24 36.75 26.59 -8.65
CA LYS A 24 38.05 26.66 -7.96
C LYS A 24 39.15 25.90 -8.72
N VAL A 25 38.81 24.75 -9.31
CA VAL A 25 39.71 24.01 -10.20
C VAL A 25 40.00 24.82 -11.47
N ALA A 26 38.96 25.37 -12.11
CA ALA A 26 39.11 26.17 -13.33
C ALA A 26 39.98 27.43 -13.12
N ARG A 27 39.87 28.09 -11.95
CA ARG A 27 40.70 29.25 -11.58
C ARG A 27 42.09 28.89 -11.03
N ARG A 28 42.46 27.59 -11.00
CA ARG A 28 43.72 27.08 -10.43
C ARG A 28 43.94 27.43 -8.95
N GLU A 29 42.87 27.63 -8.21
CA GLU A 29 42.92 27.84 -6.75
C GLU A 29 43.18 26.52 -6.01
N VAL A 30 42.85 25.38 -6.64
CA VAL A 30 43.11 24.02 -6.17
C VAL A 30 43.60 23.14 -7.31
N HIS A 31 44.45 22.14 -7.01
CA HIS A 31 45.06 21.27 -8.02
C HIS A 31 44.18 20.07 -8.42
N LEU A 32 43.27 19.66 -7.54
CA LEU A 32 42.39 18.51 -7.73
C LEU A 32 41.14 18.67 -6.86
N ALA A 33 39.97 18.33 -7.41
CA ALA A 33 38.73 18.18 -6.65
C ALA A 33 38.25 16.74 -6.79
N ILE A 34 38.04 16.05 -5.67
CA ILE A 34 37.50 14.68 -5.61
C ILE A 34 36.16 14.77 -4.87
N ASP A 35 35.06 14.49 -5.56
CA ASP A 35 33.72 14.48 -5.00
C ASP A 35 32.78 13.65 -5.91
N ASP A 36 31.56 13.32 -5.44
CA ASP A 36 30.49 12.63 -6.21
C ASP A 36 29.89 13.52 -7.33
N ILE A 37 30.75 14.05 -8.20
CA ILE A 37 30.38 14.99 -9.26
C ILE A 37 29.76 14.19 -10.42
N SER A 38 28.47 14.39 -10.67
CA SER A 38 27.87 13.89 -11.91
C SER A 38 28.49 14.59 -13.13
N ILE A 39 29.05 13.79 -14.05
CA ILE A 39 29.58 14.25 -15.33
C ILE A 39 28.40 14.69 -16.20
N SER A 40 28.39 15.95 -16.60
CA SER A 40 27.38 16.53 -17.50
C SER A 40 28.08 17.32 -18.60
N ALA A 41 27.55 17.31 -19.82
CA ALA A 41 28.16 17.96 -20.98
C ALA A 41 28.50 19.45 -20.77
N SER A 42 27.69 20.19 -20.01
CA SER A 42 27.93 21.61 -19.70
C SER A 42 29.12 21.86 -18.74
N ARG A 43 29.66 20.82 -18.11
CA ARG A 43 30.82 20.90 -17.19
C ARG A 43 32.11 20.42 -17.85
N GLU A 44 32.01 19.52 -18.82
CA GLU A 44 33.13 19.01 -19.61
C GLU A 44 33.78 20.10 -20.49
N GLU A 45 33.01 21.12 -20.88
CA GLU A 45 33.55 22.25 -21.66
C GLU A 45 34.61 23.07 -20.91
N VAL A 46 34.66 22.98 -19.58
CA VAL A 46 35.50 23.87 -18.75
C VAL A 46 36.51 23.12 -17.88
N VAL A 47 36.37 21.80 -17.71
CA VAL A 47 37.32 20.96 -16.98
C VAL A 47 37.35 19.56 -17.61
N ASP A 48 38.55 18.99 -17.77
CA ASP A 48 38.74 17.59 -18.18
C ASP A 48 38.36 16.62 -17.05
N PHE A 49 37.39 15.75 -17.30
CA PHE A 49 37.00 14.67 -16.39
C PHE A 49 37.68 13.35 -16.77
N SER A 50 37.96 12.50 -15.77
CA SER A 50 38.36 11.11 -16.01
C SER A 50 37.17 10.28 -16.52
N ASP A 51 37.46 9.18 -17.21
CA ASP A 51 36.43 8.26 -17.71
C ASP A 51 35.52 7.76 -16.57
N GLN A 52 34.21 7.68 -16.83
CA GLN A 52 33.23 7.42 -15.79
C GLN A 52 33.33 5.97 -15.30
N TYR A 53 33.83 5.78 -14.07
CA TYR A 53 33.97 4.43 -13.49
C TYR A 53 32.66 3.88 -12.87
N ILE A 54 31.68 4.74 -12.55
CA ILE A 54 30.45 4.35 -11.83
C ILE A 54 29.22 4.83 -12.62
N GLN A 55 28.44 3.88 -13.17
CA GLN A 55 27.13 4.15 -13.75
C GLN A 55 26.04 3.88 -12.69
N ILE A 56 25.46 4.94 -12.12
CA ILE A 56 24.36 4.82 -11.15
C ILE A 56 23.03 4.82 -11.92
N PRO A 57 22.25 3.73 -11.96
CA PRO A 57 20.91 3.77 -12.53
C PRO A 57 20.00 4.63 -11.66
N MET A 58 19.17 5.47 -12.29
CA MET A 58 18.17 6.27 -11.57
C MET A 58 17.10 5.36 -10.95
N SER A 59 17.04 5.28 -9.62
CA SER A 59 15.99 4.57 -8.89
C SER A 59 15.15 5.52 -8.05
N MET A 60 13.82 5.44 -8.16
CA MET A 60 12.91 6.24 -7.32
C MET A 60 12.66 5.56 -5.98
N ILE A 61 13.03 6.22 -4.88
CA ILE A 61 12.69 5.76 -3.52
C ILE A 61 11.29 6.29 -3.18
N THR A 62 10.32 5.38 -3.06
CA THR A 62 8.97 5.71 -2.56
C THR A 62 8.87 5.28 -1.09
N PRO A 63 8.27 6.09 -0.20
CA PRO A 63 8.04 5.68 1.18
C PRO A 63 7.20 4.39 1.22
N SER A 64 7.63 3.42 2.02
CA SER A 64 6.89 2.17 2.23
C SER A 64 5.48 2.49 2.75
N ARG A 65 4.45 2.01 2.04
CA ARG A 65 3.05 2.21 2.43
C ARG A 65 2.88 1.56 3.80
N LYS A 66 2.62 2.37 4.84
CA LYS A 66 2.28 1.86 6.17
C LYS A 66 1.18 0.81 6.02
N GLN A 67 1.53 -0.46 6.28
CA GLN A 67 0.56 -1.54 6.28
C GLN A 67 -0.35 -1.32 7.49
N MET A 68 -1.48 -0.64 7.27
CA MET A 68 -2.53 -0.59 8.29
C MET A 68 -2.98 -2.04 8.55
N PRO A 69 -3.22 -2.42 9.83
CA PRO A 69 -3.65 -3.78 10.17
C PRO A 69 -4.91 -4.11 9.38
N ARG A 70 -4.74 -5.02 8.41
CA ARG A 70 -5.75 -5.39 7.40
C ARG A 70 -6.82 -6.33 7.98
N THR A 71 -7.01 -6.34 9.29
CA THR A 71 -7.82 -7.34 10.00
C THR A 71 -9.32 -7.11 9.81
N PHE A 72 -9.74 -5.86 9.61
CA PHE A 72 -11.15 -5.50 9.42
C PHE A 72 -11.55 -5.25 7.96
N VAL A 73 -10.68 -5.56 6.99
CA VAL A 73 -11.01 -5.39 5.56
C VAL A 73 -12.17 -6.30 5.12
N VAL A 74 -12.38 -7.41 5.83
CA VAL A 74 -13.51 -8.30 5.56
C VAL A 74 -14.85 -7.60 5.85
N PHE A 75 -14.93 -6.76 6.87
CA PHE A 75 -16.14 -5.99 7.17
C PHE A 75 -16.34 -4.79 6.23
N GLN A 76 -15.29 -4.36 5.53
CA GLN A 76 -15.38 -3.32 4.50
C GLN A 76 -15.93 -3.85 3.16
N ALA A 77 -15.96 -5.17 2.96
CA ALA A 77 -16.40 -5.78 1.71
C ALA A 77 -17.90 -5.58 1.44
N PHE A 78 -18.72 -5.43 2.49
CA PHE A 78 -20.17 -5.31 2.38
C PHE A 78 -20.71 -4.19 3.27
N PRO A 79 -21.79 -3.52 2.84
CA PRO A 79 -22.39 -2.44 3.62
C PRO A 79 -23.11 -3.00 4.86
N PRO A 80 -23.28 -2.20 5.94
CA PRO A 80 -23.76 -2.65 7.24
C PRO A 80 -25.17 -3.26 7.21
N GLU A 81 -25.99 -2.88 6.22
CA GLU A 81 -27.33 -3.40 6.00
C GLU A 81 -27.31 -4.90 5.68
N VAL A 82 -26.32 -5.37 4.91
CA VAL A 82 -26.18 -6.80 4.56
C VAL A 82 -25.84 -7.62 5.81
N TRP A 83 -25.00 -7.09 6.69
CA TRP A 83 -24.68 -7.74 7.96
C TRP A 83 -25.90 -7.85 8.88
N ALA A 84 -26.73 -6.79 8.93
CA ALA A 84 -27.99 -6.82 9.67
C ALA A 84 -28.95 -7.89 9.12
N LEU A 85 -29.04 -8.02 7.78
CA LEU A 85 -29.85 -9.05 7.14
C LEU A 85 -29.35 -10.47 7.43
N ILE A 86 -28.03 -10.70 7.44
CA ILE A 86 -27.44 -12.00 7.80
C ILE A 86 -27.81 -12.38 9.23
N LEU A 87 -27.61 -11.46 10.18
CA LEU A 87 -27.97 -11.69 11.59
C LEU A 87 -29.47 -11.96 11.75
N PHE A 88 -30.32 -11.18 11.07
CA PHE A 88 -31.76 -11.37 11.08
C PHE A 88 -32.16 -12.74 10.52
N SER A 89 -31.56 -13.16 9.41
CA SER A 89 -31.81 -14.48 8.80
C SER A 89 -31.42 -15.63 9.73
N ILE A 90 -30.30 -15.51 10.45
CA ILE A 90 -29.86 -16.51 11.43
C ILE A 90 -30.87 -16.61 12.57
N LEU A 91 -31.30 -15.48 13.13
CA LEU A 91 -32.32 -15.46 14.19
C LEU A 91 -33.64 -16.07 13.73
N LEU A 92 -34.11 -15.70 12.54
CA LEU A 92 -35.35 -16.23 11.98
C LEU A 92 -35.27 -17.75 11.80
N SER A 93 -34.15 -18.27 11.27
CA SER A 93 -33.93 -19.71 11.15
C SER A 93 -33.97 -20.44 12.49
N GLY A 94 -33.41 -19.83 13.54
CA GLY A 94 -33.45 -20.37 14.90
C GLY A 94 -34.86 -20.40 15.47
N VAL A 95 -35.66 -19.35 15.24
CA VAL A 95 -37.08 -19.31 15.63
C VAL A 95 -37.88 -20.37 14.90
N THR A 96 -37.69 -20.52 13.59
CA THR A 96 -38.34 -21.58 12.81
C THR A 96 -38.00 -22.96 13.35
N TRP A 97 -36.72 -23.22 13.66
CA TRP A 97 -36.29 -24.48 14.24
C TRP A 97 -36.89 -24.73 15.63
N TRP A 98 -36.92 -23.70 16.47
CA TRP A 98 -37.52 -23.79 17.80
C TRP A 98 -39.01 -24.12 17.74
N ILE A 99 -39.75 -23.49 16.83
CA ILE A 99 -41.17 -23.77 16.57
C ILE A 99 -41.36 -25.24 16.18
N VAL A 100 -40.59 -25.73 15.20
CA VAL A 100 -40.67 -27.12 14.73
C VAL A 100 -40.38 -28.10 15.88
N SER A 101 -39.35 -27.83 16.68
CA SER A 101 -39.00 -28.65 17.84
C SER A 101 -40.10 -28.63 18.91
N TYR A 102 -40.69 -27.47 19.19
CA TYR A 102 -41.74 -27.31 20.19
C TYR A 102 -43.00 -28.10 19.83
N TYR A 103 -43.47 -28.01 18.58
CA TYR A 103 -44.65 -28.76 18.13
C TYR A 103 -44.34 -30.23 17.89
N GLY A 104 -43.14 -30.57 17.41
CA GLY A 104 -42.69 -31.95 17.23
C GLY A 104 -42.64 -32.72 18.56
N ASN A 105 -42.01 -32.15 19.58
CA ASN A 105 -41.92 -32.78 20.90
C ASN A 105 -43.30 -32.96 21.55
N LYS A 106 -44.21 -31.99 21.39
CA LYS A 106 -45.58 -32.13 21.90
C LYS A 106 -46.37 -33.21 21.17
N ALA A 107 -46.29 -33.26 19.84
CA ALA A 107 -46.98 -34.28 19.05
C ALA A 107 -46.45 -35.70 19.36
N ASP A 108 -45.17 -35.81 19.73
CA ASP A 108 -44.55 -37.07 20.16
C ASP A 108 -45.05 -37.50 21.56
N LEU A 109 -45.19 -36.55 22.49
CA LEU A 109 -45.77 -36.80 23.83
C LEU A 109 -47.26 -37.18 23.77
N ASP A 110 -48.01 -36.60 22.84
CA ASP A 110 -49.44 -36.90 22.62
C ASP A 110 -49.65 -38.19 21.80
N GLY A 111 -48.58 -38.90 21.41
CA GLY A 111 -48.65 -40.13 20.60
C GLY A 111 -49.14 -39.92 19.16
N ALA A 112 -49.31 -38.66 18.74
CA ALA A 112 -49.73 -38.27 17.39
C ALA A 112 -48.50 -38.18 16.46
N HIS A 113 -47.73 -39.28 16.36
CA HIS A 113 -46.58 -39.35 15.48
C HIS A 113 -47.04 -39.38 14.02
N ASN A 114 -46.95 -38.24 13.32
CA ASN A 114 -47.20 -38.15 11.88
C ASN A 114 -45.87 -38.20 11.09
N PRO A 115 -45.45 -39.38 10.59
CA PRO A 115 -44.18 -39.54 9.87
C PRO A 115 -44.17 -38.83 8.50
N GLY A 116 -45.31 -38.36 8.00
CA GLY A 116 -45.40 -37.58 6.77
C GLY A 116 -44.90 -36.16 6.94
N LEU A 117 -45.20 -35.50 8.07
CA LEU A 117 -44.80 -34.12 8.31
C LEU A 117 -43.28 -34.01 8.50
N THR A 118 -42.69 -34.90 9.29
CA THR A 118 -41.23 -34.95 9.48
C THR A 118 -40.52 -35.20 8.16
N ARG A 119 -41.01 -36.14 7.33
CA ARG A 119 -40.47 -36.39 5.99
C ARG A 119 -40.57 -35.19 5.06
N LEU A 120 -41.68 -34.45 5.06
CA LEU A 120 -41.83 -33.25 4.24
C LEU A 120 -40.87 -32.14 4.68
N LEU A 121 -40.71 -31.94 5.99
CA LEU A 121 -39.76 -30.96 6.54
C LEU A 121 -38.31 -31.31 6.18
N PHE A 122 -37.90 -32.58 6.34
CA PHE A 122 -36.56 -33.02 5.94
C PHE A 122 -36.32 -32.91 4.42
N ASN A 123 -37.37 -32.99 3.60
CA ASN A 123 -37.26 -32.89 2.14
C ASN A 123 -37.22 -31.45 1.63
N ILE A 124 -37.61 -30.46 2.44
CA ILE A 124 -37.51 -29.02 2.11
C ILE A 124 -36.08 -28.50 2.36
N PHE A 125 -35.35 -29.12 3.29
CA PHE A 125 -33.99 -28.74 3.67
C PHE A 125 -32.89 -29.64 3.08
N ARG A 126 -33.24 -30.56 2.18
CA ARG A 126 -32.31 -31.39 1.38
C ARG A 126 -32.24 -30.87 -0.04
#